data_AF-A0A3M1DEC4-F1
#
_entry.id   AF-A0A3M1DEC4-F1
#
_cell.length_a   1.000
_cell.length_b   1.000
_cell.length_c   1.000
_cell.angle_alpha   90.00
_cell.angle_beta   90.00
_cell.angle_gamma   90.00
#
_symmetry.space_group_name_H-M   'P 1'
#
loop_
_entity.id
_entity.type
_entity.pdbx_description
1 polymer ?
#
loop_
_entity_poly.entity_id
_entity_poly.type
_entity_poly.pdbx_seq_one_letter_code
_entity_poly.pdbx_strand_id
1 'polypeptide(L)'
;MKKAVLMSAVALLLMAGLVPAQNGKFRPVPQQLTEESAACIECHETQMPGLVKEWRYSRHFGANVGCYECHQADQKDPDAMEHNGYYISVVVSPKDCSKCHLQEFNEFEKSHHANAGKILGSLDNVLGEVVEGPAAAVNGCKQCHGSVIKVLDDGSLDPNTWPNSGIGRLNPDGSQGSCAACHSRHSFDAALARQPENCGKCHLGPDHPQKEIYEESKHGIAYYANIDRMNLHSSSWVVGIDYSAAPTCATCHMSATSDLPLTHDVGDRISWTLRPPVSEKVDAAAKKAGKSVKPWEKRRADMKNVCSNCHTSTYIDNFYAQYDKAVNLYNDKFGKPATKIYKKLRSSGLITNDVAFDDEVEWTYFLLWHHEGRRARMGAAMFAPDYTQWHGFFEVAERFYQEFLPQVEEIVDKAISEGGAKAKPAKEIKQMVADVLNMDEHRWFTGNEPEAVKKARLKAREEFKKRYAN
;
A
#
# COMPACT_ATOMS: atom_id res chain seq x y z
N MET A 1 55.69 -42.70 -29.43
CA MET A 1 54.69 -42.92 -28.36
C MET A 1 54.73 -41.73 -27.41
N LYS A 2 53.56 -41.25 -26.97
CA LYS A 2 53.28 -40.03 -26.18
C LYS A 2 53.39 -38.70 -26.94
N LYS A 3 52.30 -38.28 -27.59
CA LYS A 3 52.06 -36.89 -28.04
C LYS A 3 51.22 -36.17 -26.98
N ALA A 4 51.70 -35.01 -26.57
CA ALA A 4 51.09 -34.13 -25.58
C ALA A 4 49.76 -33.54 -26.09
N VAL A 5 48.76 -33.50 -25.21
CA VAL A 5 47.47 -32.83 -25.43
C VAL A 5 47.57 -31.44 -24.80
N LEU A 6 47.49 -30.41 -25.63
CA LEU A 6 47.45 -29.00 -25.22
C LEU A 6 45.99 -28.65 -24.89
N MET A 7 45.65 -28.50 -23.62
CA MET A 7 44.35 -27.99 -23.16
C MET A 7 44.36 -26.46 -23.24
N SER A 8 43.58 -25.88 -24.15
CA SER A 8 43.31 -24.45 -24.19
C SER A 8 42.16 -24.12 -23.24
N ALA A 9 42.45 -23.39 -22.16
CA ALA A 9 41.45 -22.82 -21.27
C ALA A 9 40.93 -21.51 -21.87
N VAL A 10 39.64 -21.47 -22.23
CA VAL A 10 38.94 -20.25 -22.60
C VAL A 10 38.41 -19.61 -21.31
N ALA A 11 39.05 -18.53 -20.87
CA ALA A 11 38.55 -17.69 -19.79
C ALA A 11 37.47 -16.75 -20.33
N LEU A 12 36.22 -16.95 -19.92
CA LEU A 12 35.14 -15.98 -20.13
C LEU A 12 35.35 -14.80 -19.17
N LEU A 13 35.73 -13.64 -19.72
CA LEU A 13 35.68 -12.34 -19.05
C LEU A 13 34.22 -11.86 -18.95
N LEU A 14 33.61 -12.05 -17.78
CA LEU A 14 32.39 -11.35 -17.38
C LEU A 14 32.76 -9.91 -17.00
N MET A 15 32.58 -8.97 -17.92
CA MET A 15 32.53 -7.55 -17.58
C MET A 15 31.19 -7.25 -16.89
N ALA A 16 31.18 -7.35 -15.56
CA ALA A 16 30.16 -6.71 -14.74
C ALA A 16 30.41 -5.20 -14.79
N GLY A 17 29.46 -4.46 -15.36
CA GLY A 17 29.45 -3.00 -15.31
C GLY A 17 29.31 -2.55 -13.85
N LEU A 18 30.42 -2.09 -13.27
CA LEU A 18 30.45 -1.37 -12.00
C LEU A 18 29.76 -0.02 -12.20
N VAL A 19 28.53 0.09 -11.71
CA VAL A 19 27.93 1.39 -11.38
C VAL A 19 28.75 1.95 -10.22
N PRO A 20 29.30 3.17 -10.29
CA PRO A 20 30.08 3.72 -9.20
C PRO A 20 29.16 3.95 -8.00
N ALA A 21 29.43 3.25 -6.91
CA ALA A 21 28.86 3.56 -5.60
C ALA A 21 29.25 5.00 -5.26
N GLN A 22 28.26 5.86 -5.04
CA GLN A 22 28.53 7.16 -4.42
C GLN A 22 29.18 6.89 -3.06
N ASN A 23 30.37 7.46 -2.85
CA ASN A 23 31.15 7.39 -1.62
C ASN A 23 30.40 8.07 -0.45
N GLY A 24 29.36 7.43 0.08
CA GLY A 24 28.90 7.69 1.44
C GLY A 24 29.85 6.97 2.39
N LYS A 25 30.57 7.72 3.24
CA LYS A 25 31.39 7.11 4.30
C LYS A 25 30.45 6.36 5.25
N PHE A 26 30.46 5.02 5.20
CA PHE A 26 29.76 4.18 6.15
C PHE A 26 30.20 4.55 7.58
N ARG A 27 29.25 4.73 8.50
CA ARG A 27 29.56 5.06 9.89
C ARG A 27 29.73 3.75 10.68
N PRO A 28 30.92 3.48 11.25
CA PRO A 28 31.07 2.33 12.13
C PRO A 28 30.24 2.52 13.39
N VAL A 29 29.67 1.42 13.90
CA VAL A 29 29.00 1.38 15.20
C VAL A 29 30.02 1.74 16.29
N PRO A 30 29.73 2.68 17.21
CA PRO A 30 30.65 3.06 18.27
C PRO A 30 30.97 1.90 19.22
N GLN A 31 32.22 1.81 19.69
CA GLN A 31 32.62 0.81 20.69
C GLN A 31 32.13 1.15 22.11
N GLN A 32 31.90 2.44 22.37
CA GLN A 32 31.39 2.98 23.63
C GLN A 32 30.52 4.20 23.32
N LEU A 33 29.67 4.58 24.26
CA LEU A 33 28.87 5.80 24.15
C LEU A 33 29.80 7.01 24.00
N THR A 34 29.46 7.91 23.09
CA THR A 34 30.22 9.15 22.83
C THR A 34 30.02 10.16 23.95
N GLU A 35 30.99 11.05 24.14
CA GLU A 35 30.91 12.13 25.16
C GLU A 35 29.74 13.06 24.85
N GLU A 36 29.49 13.34 23.57
CA GLU A 36 28.37 14.14 23.09
C GLU A 36 27.03 13.51 23.46
N SER A 37 26.85 12.22 23.19
CA SER A 37 25.62 11.50 23.59
C SER A 37 25.47 11.42 25.11
N ALA A 38 26.57 11.28 25.87
CA ALA A 38 26.53 11.32 27.33
C ALA A 38 26.04 12.69 27.84
N ALA A 39 26.50 13.80 27.25
CA ALA A 39 26.03 15.14 27.56
C ALA A 39 24.54 15.34 27.24
N CYS A 40 24.05 14.80 26.12
CA CYS A 40 22.61 14.81 25.80
C CYS A 40 21.79 14.12 26.89
N ILE A 41 22.25 12.95 27.35
CA ILE A 41 21.54 12.12 28.34
C ILE A 41 21.49 12.80 29.71
N GLU A 42 22.58 13.44 30.15
CA GLU A 42 22.65 14.12 31.45
C GLU A 42 21.47 15.11 31.64
N CYS A 43 21.12 15.84 30.58
CA CYS A 43 19.99 16.77 30.60
C CYS A 43 18.65 16.07 30.29
N HIS A 44 18.60 15.27 29.21
CA HIS A 44 17.35 14.68 28.72
C HIS A 44 16.81 13.56 29.62
N GLU A 45 17.63 12.94 30.47
CA GLU A 45 17.17 11.94 31.43
C GLU A 45 16.18 12.54 32.44
N THR A 46 16.35 13.82 32.79
CA THR A 46 15.44 14.55 33.68
C THR A 46 14.32 15.24 32.90
N GLN A 47 14.63 15.90 31.78
CA GLN A 47 13.64 16.70 31.04
C GLN A 47 12.71 15.87 30.14
N MET A 48 13.23 14.77 29.59
CA MET A 48 12.52 13.90 28.65
C MET A 48 12.72 12.42 29.01
N PRO A 49 12.35 12.00 30.24
CA PRO A 49 12.64 10.66 30.76
C PRO A 49 12.04 9.55 29.89
N GLY A 50 10.91 9.80 29.22
CA GLY A 50 10.30 8.84 28.30
C GLY A 50 11.17 8.53 27.09
N LEU A 51 11.77 9.55 26.47
CA LEU A 51 12.63 9.35 25.29
C LEU A 51 13.90 8.58 25.65
N VAL A 52 14.52 8.94 26.77
CA VAL A 52 15.74 8.27 27.25
C VAL A 52 15.43 6.82 27.65
N LYS A 53 14.29 6.54 28.31
CA LYS A 53 13.89 5.17 28.63
C LYS A 53 13.65 4.31 27.40
N GLU A 54 12.94 4.83 26.39
CA GLU A 54 12.71 4.11 25.13
C GLU A 54 14.02 3.85 24.38
N TRP A 55 14.93 4.83 24.35
CA TRP A 55 16.26 4.62 23.79
C TRP A 55 17.04 3.55 24.58
N ARG A 56 17.04 3.58 25.93
CA ARG A 56 17.70 2.56 26.77
C ARG A 56 17.13 1.15 26.54
N TYR A 57 15.85 1.04 26.15
CA TYR A 57 15.23 -0.24 25.77
C TYR A 57 15.67 -0.73 24.38
N SER A 58 16.12 0.17 23.50
CA SER A 58 16.47 -0.14 22.13
C SER A 58 17.72 -1.01 21.98
N ARG A 59 17.83 -1.70 20.83
CA ARG A 59 19.10 -2.32 20.41
C ARG A 59 20.17 -1.30 20.06
N HIS A 60 19.79 -0.07 19.70
CA HIS A 60 20.75 1.02 19.45
C HIS A 60 21.53 1.37 20.72
N PHE A 61 20.88 1.41 21.88
CA PHE A 61 21.58 1.57 23.16
C PHE A 61 22.58 0.44 23.42
N GLY A 62 22.16 -0.81 23.23
CA GLY A 62 23.05 -1.97 23.36
C GLY A 62 24.23 -1.97 22.37
N ALA A 63 24.12 -1.21 21.28
CA ALA A 63 25.16 -1.00 20.28
C ALA A 63 25.91 0.34 20.44
N ASN A 64 25.72 1.06 21.55
CA ASN A 64 26.28 2.39 21.80
C ASN A 64 25.94 3.47 20.75
N VAL A 65 24.84 3.30 20.00
CA VAL A 65 24.29 4.33 19.12
C VAL A 65 23.42 5.25 19.97
N GLY A 66 23.96 6.40 20.37
CA GLY A 66 23.32 7.38 21.25
C GLY A 66 22.55 8.47 20.50
N CYS A 67 22.19 9.52 21.24
CA CYS A 67 21.41 10.66 20.72
C CYS A 67 22.18 11.37 19.59
N TYR A 68 23.45 11.69 19.83
CA TYR A 68 24.28 12.46 18.90
C TYR A 68 24.65 11.67 17.64
N GLU A 69 24.66 10.34 17.71
CA GLU A 69 24.91 9.48 16.54
C GLU A 69 23.83 9.63 15.46
N CYS A 70 22.58 9.88 15.88
CA CYS A 70 21.44 10.07 14.98
C CYS A 70 21.14 11.55 14.71
N HIS A 71 21.22 12.38 15.75
CA HIS A 71 20.74 13.76 15.70
C HIS A 71 21.79 14.77 15.25
N GLN A 72 23.09 14.43 15.20
CA GLN A 72 24.08 15.38 14.69
C GLN A 72 23.73 15.85 13.27
N ALA A 73 23.92 17.14 13.02
CA ALA A 73 23.71 17.76 11.73
C ALA A 73 24.91 18.63 11.36
N ASP A 74 25.17 18.78 10.06
CA ASP A 74 26.08 19.83 9.59
C ASP A 74 25.37 21.19 9.78
N GLN A 75 26.09 22.23 10.18
CA GLN A 75 25.53 23.58 10.31
C GLN A 75 24.85 24.07 9.02
N LYS A 76 25.23 23.53 7.86
CA LYS A 76 24.64 23.86 6.55
C LYS A 76 23.37 23.08 6.23
N ASP A 77 23.01 22.07 7.03
CA ASP A 77 21.78 21.33 6.80
C ASP A 77 20.58 22.27 7.02
N PRO A 78 19.53 22.22 6.18
CA PRO A 78 18.45 23.20 6.22
C PRO A 78 17.68 23.25 7.55
N ASP A 79 17.68 22.16 8.29
CA ASP A 79 17.00 21.95 9.56
C ASP A 79 17.98 21.81 10.75
N ALA A 80 19.24 22.18 10.56
CA ALA A 80 20.21 22.22 11.64
C ALA A 80 19.91 23.36 12.62
N MET A 81 20.00 23.05 13.90
CA MET A 81 19.91 24.02 14.98
C MET A 81 21.07 23.86 15.96
N GLU A 82 21.54 24.98 16.51
CA GLU A 82 22.46 24.97 17.64
C GLU A 82 21.68 24.59 18.91
N HIS A 83 22.24 23.68 19.69
CA HIS A 83 21.66 23.22 20.94
C HIS A 83 22.77 22.87 21.94
N ASN A 84 23.04 23.79 22.87
CA ASN A 84 23.97 23.58 23.99
C ASN A 84 25.41 23.19 23.54
N GLY A 85 25.92 23.84 22.51
CA GLY A 85 27.26 23.63 21.95
C GLY A 85 27.33 22.62 20.81
N TYR A 86 26.21 22.02 20.41
CA TYR A 86 26.13 21.02 19.34
C TYR A 86 25.21 21.48 18.22
N TYR A 87 25.52 21.08 16.97
CA TYR A 87 24.58 21.21 15.85
C TYR A 87 23.80 19.92 15.69
N ILE A 88 22.47 20.02 15.77
CA ILE A 88 21.57 18.88 15.67
C ILE A 88 20.42 19.15 14.71
N SER A 89 19.83 18.09 14.17
CA SER A 89 18.51 18.12 13.55
C SER A 89 17.55 17.25 14.37
N VAL A 90 16.33 17.75 14.59
CA VAL A 90 15.24 16.99 15.21
C VAL A 90 14.64 15.98 14.22
N VAL A 91 14.78 16.22 12.91
CA VAL A 91 14.22 15.40 11.83
C VAL A 91 15.26 14.41 11.34
N VAL A 92 15.48 13.33 12.11
CA VAL A 92 16.32 12.21 11.65
C VAL A 92 15.68 11.61 10.40
N SER A 93 16.44 11.63 9.31
CA SER A 93 15.99 11.26 7.97
C SER A 93 16.45 9.85 7.58
N PRO A 94 15.88 9.26 6.52
CA PRO A 94 16.39 8.02 5.94
C PRO A 94 17.89 8.07 5.53
N LYS A 95 18.44 9.23 5.15
CA LYS A 95 19.89 9.34 4.88
C LYS A 95 20.73 9.25 6.14
N ASP A 96 20.21 9.67 7.28
CA ASP A 96 20.90 9.47 8.56
C ASP A 96 20.93 7.99 8.92
N CYS A 97 19.81 7.29 8.72
CA CYS A 97 19.74 5.84 8.89
C CYS A 97 20.69 5.10 7.95
N SER A 98 20.82 5.55 6.68
CA SER A 98 21.62 4.87 5.66
C SER A 98 23.12 4.88 5.91
N LYS A 99 23.60 5.74 6.84
CA LYS A 99 24.99 5.71 7.34
C LYS A 99 25.35 4.34 7.93
N CYS A 100 24.38 3.60 8.46
CA CYS A 100 24.53 2.23 8.99
C CYS A 100 23.65 1.20 8.27
N HIS A 101 22.46 1.58 7.80
CA HIS A 101 21.43 0.71 7.21
C HIS A 101 21.23 0.97 5.72
N LEU A 102 22.32 0.88 4.96
CA LEU A 102 22.32 1.25 3.54
C LEU A 102 21.45 0.31 2.68
N GLN A 103 21.37 -0.97 3.02
CA GLN A 103 20.56 -1.93 2.28
C GLN A 103 19.07 -1.60 2.44
N GLU A 104 18.59 -1.45 3.68
CA GLU A 104 17.20 -1.14 4.00
C GLU A 104 16.79 0.21 3.40
N PHE A 105 17.66 1.21 3.46
CA PHE A 105 17.46 2.49 2.79
C PHE A 105 17.27 2.33 1.26
N ASN A 106 18.16 1.58 0.59
CA ASN A 106 18.10 1.40 -0.85
C ASN A 106 16.88 0.57 -1.31
N GLU A 107 16.41 -0.37 -0.49
CA GLU A 107 15.17 -1.11 -0.72
C GLU A 107 13.96 -0.18 -0.55
N PHE A 108 13.91 0.56 0.55
CA PHE A 108 12.81 1.45 0.86
C PHE A 108 12.66 2.59 -0.16
N GLU A 109 13.75 3.25 -0.56
CA GLU A 109 13.74 4.38 -1.52
C GLU A 109 13.17 3.99 -2.89
N LYS A 110 13.29 2.72 -3.29
CA LYS A 110 12.73 2.20 -4.55
C LYS A 110 11.22 1.97 -4.47
N SER A 111 10.69 1.84 -3.26
CA SER A 111 9.30 1.47 -3.02
C SER A 111 8.32 2.60 -3.35
N HIS A 112 7.04 2.22 -3.49
CA HIS A 112 5.96 3.21 -3.56
C HIS A 112 5.76 3.95 -2.23
N HIS A 113 6.17 3.36 -1.09
CA HIS A 113 6.05 3.97 0.22
C HIS A 113 6.93 5.22 0.36
N ALA A 114 8.17 5.19 -0.14
CA ALA A 114 9.02 6.38 -0.18
C ALA A 114 8.36 7.54 -0.95
N ASN A 115 7.63 7.21 -2.02
CA ASN A 115 6.93 8.18 -2.86
C ASN A 115 5.55 8.59 -2.33
N ALA A 116 5.09 8.08 -1.18
CA ALA A 116 3.71 8.25 -0.74
C ALA A 116 3.32 9.73 -0.51
N GLY A 117 4.24 10.57 -0.03
CA GLY A 117 3.97 12.00 0.18
C GLY A 117 3.73 12.79 -1.10
N LYS A 118 4.09 12.24 -2.27
CA LYS A 118 3.80 12.86 -3.58
C LYS A 118 2.32 12.77 -3.95
N ILE A 119 1.51 11.98 -3.22
CA ILE A 119 0.06 11.92 -3.43
C ILE A 119 -0.63 13.28 -3.20
N LEU A 120 -0.02 14.15 -2.38
CA LEU A 120 -0.52 15.51 -2.15
C LEU A 120 -0.50 16.38 -3.43
N GLY A 121 0.25 15.97 -4.46
CA GLY A 121 0.18 16.60 -5.79
C GLY A 121 -0.87 15.99 -6.73
N SER A 122 -1.68 15.04 -6.26
CA SER A 122 -2.62 14.28 -7.10
C SER A 122 -4.07 14.74 -6.96
N LEU A 123 -4.92 14.27 -7.88
CA LEU A 123 -6.37 14.50 -7.86
C LEU A 123 -7.02 14.04 -6.54
N ASP A 124 -6.47 13.00 -5.92
CA ASP A 124 -6.94 12.47 -4.62
C ASP A 124 -6.77 13.53 -3.49
N ASN A 125 -5.89 14.52 -3.66
CA ASN A 125 -5.68 15.60 -2.70
C ASN A 125 -6.76 16.70 -2.77
N VAL A 126 -7.56 16.75 -3.84
CA VAL A 126 -8.66 17.72 -3.95
C VAL A 126 -9.69 17.49 -2.85
N LEU A 127 -10.01 16.23 -2.54
CA LEU A 127 -10.89 15.89 -1.43
C LEU A 127 -10.36 16.45 -0.11
N GLY A 128 -9.12 16.10 0.25
CA GLY A 128 -8.54 16.51 1.54
C GLY A 128 -8.29 18.01 1.67
N GLU A 129 -7.60 18.65 0.72
CA GLU A 129 -7.18 20.05 0.87
C GLU A 129 -8.27 21.05 0.46
N VAL A 130 -9.19 20.70 -0.44
CA VAL A 130 -10.17 21.64 -1.00
C VAL A 130 -11.59 21.36 -0.48
N VAL A 131 -12.07 20.12 -0.60
CA VAL A 131 -13.45 19.78 -0.21
C VAL A 131 -13.60 19.71 1.31
N GLU A 132 -12.66 19.06 2.00
CA GLU A 132 -12.66 18.89 3.46
C GLU A 132 -11.92 20.03 4.17
N GLY A 133 -10.82 20.51 3.57
CA GLY A 133 -10.05 21.66 4.00
C GLY A 133 -8.68 21.32 4.62
N PRO A 134 -7.73 22.28 4.66
CA PRO A 134 -6.32 22.01 4.99
C PRO A 134 -6.09 21.37 6.35
N ALA A 135 -6.92 21.70 7.35
CA ALA A 135 -6.81 21.11 8.69
C ALA A 135 -7.08 19.59 8.67
N ALA A 136 -8.04 19.13 7.85
CA ALA A 136 -8.33 17.71 7.65
C ALA A 136 -7.15 17.02 6.95
N ALA A 137 -6.60 17.64 5.89
CA ALA A 137 -5.42 17.11 5.21
C ALA A 137 -4.19 16.99 6.13
N VAL A 138 -3.93 17.98 6.99
CA VAL A 138 -2.82 17.99 7.96
C VAL A 138 -2.95 16.88 9.00
N ASN A 139 -4.15 16.64 9.51
CA ASN A 139 -4.38 15.67 10.58
C ASN A 139 -4.72 14.26 10.08
N GLY A 140 -5.18 14.11 8.83
CA GLY A 140 -5.51 12.84 8.20
C GLY A 140 -4.47 12.43 7.17
N CYS A 141 -4.60 12.93 5.94
CA CYS A 141 -3.81 12.52 4.77
C CYS A 141 -2.29 12.57 5.03
N LYS A 142 -1.80 13.70 5.55
CA LYS A 142 -0.36 13.93 5.79
C LYS A 142 0.20 13.05 6.89
N GLN A 143 -0.61 12.58 7.84
CA GLN A 143 -0.14 11.69 8.91
C GLN A 143 0.11 10.25 8.42
N CYS A 144 -0.55 9.83 7.34
CA CYS A 144 -0.34 8.53 6.71
C CYS A 144 0.67 8.59 5.56
N HIS A 145 0.46 9.50 4.60
CA HIS A 145 1.27 9.59 3.38
C HIS A 145 2.58 10.34 3.57
N GLY A 146 2.59 11.34 4.45
CA GLY A 146 3.70 12.27 4.62
C GLY A 146 3.47 13.57 3.86
N SER A 147 4.28 14.57 4.17
CA SER A 147 4.26 15.88 3.51
C SER A 147 5.68 16.46 3.42
N VAL A 148 5.84 17.58 2.71
CA VAL A 148 7.09 18.35 2.73
C VAL A 148 7.26 18.95 4.11
N ILE A 149 8.35 18.58 4.79
CA ILE A 149 8.74 19.23 6.03
C ILE A 149 9.32 20.59 5.69
N LYS A 150 8.67 21.63 6.21
CA LYS A 150 9.05 23.01 5.96
C LYS A 150 9.77 23.59 7.17
N VAL A 151 10.99 24.03 6.94
CA VAL A 151 11.74 24.87 7.88
C VAL A 151 11.39 26.32 7.59
N LEU A 152 11.05 27.08 8.63
CA LEU A 152 10.71 28.50 8.58
C LEU A 152 11.99 29.35 8.62
N ASP A 153 11.86 30.63 8.30
CA ASP A 153 13.00 31.57 8.25
C ASP A 153 13.73 31.72 9.61
N ASP A 154 13.05 31.42 10.72
CA ASP A 154 13.61 31.43 12.08
C ASP A 154 14.24 30.09 12.49
N GLY A 155 14.28 29.10 11.59
CA GLY A 155 14.81 27.76 11.83
C GLY A 155 13.82 26.79 12.50
N SER A 156 12.62 27.24 12.88
CA SER A 156 11.59 26.37 13.42
C SER A 156 10.88 25.55 12.33
N LEU A 157 10.19 24.47 12.71
CA LEU A 157 9.43 23.64 11.78
C LEU A 157 7.98 24.12 11.68
N ASP A 158 7.44 24.24 10.46
CA ASP A 158 6.06 24.67 10.23
C ASP A 158 5.08 23.66 10.86
N PRO A 159 4.17 24.11 11.75
CA PRO A 159 3.25 23.22 12.47
C PRO A 159 2.25 22.50 11.55
N ASN A 160 2.06 22.96 10.31
CA ASN A 160 1.24 22.25 9.33
C ASN A 160 1.96 21.08 8.67
N THR A 161 3.27 20.95 8.90
CA THR A 161 4.12 19.92 8.30
C THR A 161 4.84 19.07 9.33
N TRP A 162 4.95 19.53 10.59
CA TRP A 162 5.58 18.81 11.69
C TRP A 162 4.76 18.96 13.00
N PRO A 163 4.55 17.91 13.80
CA PRO A 163 5.08 16.55 13.69
C PRO A 163 4.45 15.73 12.55
N ASN A 164 5.27 14.89 11.90
CA ASN A 164 4.83 14.04 10.82
C ASN A 164 5.47 12.65 10.87
N SER A 165 4.62 11.62 10.78
CA SER A 165 5.00 10.21 10.80
C SER A 165 4.58 9.48 9.51
N GLY A 166 4.26 10.23 8.46
CA GLY A 166 3.80 9.66 7.21
C GLY A 166 4.92 8.92 6.49
N ILE A 167 4.60 7.77 5.91
CA ILE A 167 5.59 6.82 5.40
C ILE A 167 6.47 7.42 4.30
N GLY A 168 5.93 8.32 3.47
CA GLY A 168 6.61 9.00 2.37
C GLY A 168 6.88 10.49 2.61
N ARG A 169 7.12 10.89 3.87
CA ARG A 169 7.51 12.26 4.28
C ARG A 169 8.66 12.80 3.41
N LEU A 170 8.60 14.03 2.96
CA LEU A 170 9.68 14.64 2.16
C LEU A 170 10.54 15.48 3.09
N ASN A 171 11.78 15.04 3.33
CA ASN A 171 12.66 15.56 4.37
C ASN A 171 13.48 16.78 3.90
N PRO A 172 13.96 17.64 4.82
CA PRO A 172 14.75 18.82 4.49
C PRO A 172 16.04 18.52 3.72
N ASP A 173 16.67 17.37 3.99
CA ASP A 173 17.86 16.87 3.30
C ASP A 173 17.56 16.32 1.88
N GLY A 174 16.30 16.37 1.43
CA GLY A 174 15.81 15.88 0.14
C GLY A 174 15.56 14.37 0.07
N SER A 175 15.77 13.62 1.16
CA SER A 175 15.44 12.19 1.23
C SER A 175 13.92 11.96 1.36
N GLN A 176 13.47 10.76 1.00
CA GLN A 176 12.05 10.41 1.00
C GLN A 176 11.74 9.36 2.07
N GLY A 177 10.68 9.63 2.83
CA GLY A 177 10.08 8.77 3.82
C GLY A 177 10.51 8.98 5.27
N SER A 178 9.94 8.12 6.12
CA SER A 178 10.14 8.14 7.57
C SER A 178 10.37 6.71 8.05
N CYS A 179 11.63 6.36 8.35
CA CYS A 179 12.00 5.03 8.86
C CYS A 179 11.32 4.69 10.20
N ALA A 180 10.91 5.70 10.98
CA ALA A 180 10.18 5.50 12.22
C ALA A 180 8.67 5.20 12.04
N ALA A 181 8.18 5.05 10.81
CA ALA A 181 6.76 4.80 10.55
C ALA A 181 6.31 3.39 10.98
N CYS A 182 7.24 2.41 11.03
CA CYS A 182 6.89 1.03 11.40
C CYS A 182 7.51 0.53 12.70
N HIS A 183 8.75 0.90 12.97
CA HIS A 183 9.43 0.64 14.24
C HIS A 183 9.71 2.00 14.90
N SER A 184 8.71 2.46 15.66
CA SER A 184 8.65 3.80 16.23
C SER A 184 9.92 4.19 16.98
N ARG A 185 10.26 5.49 16.88
CA ARG A 185 11.24 6.11 17.77
C ARG A 185 10.74 6.09 19.22
N HIS A 186 11.57 5.93 20.25
CA HIS A 186 13.03 5.79 20.22
C HIS A 186 13.51 4.37 20.54
N SER A 187 12.61 3.41 20.70
CA SER A 187 12.96 2.00 20.88
C SER A 187 13.39 1.32 19.58
N PHE A 188 12.86 1.77 18.43
CA PHE A 188 13.14 1.21 17.09
C PHE A 188 13.05 -0.33 17.07
N ASP A 189 12.10 -0.88 17.82
CA ASP A 189 11.98 -2.33 17.98
C ASP A 189 11.39 -2.97 16.72
N ALA A 190 12.15 -3.88 16.11
CA ALA A 190 11.70 -4.66 14.96
C ALA A 190 10.47 -5.51 15.30
N ALA A 191 10.26 -5.89 16.56
CA ALA A 191 9.06 -6.60 16.99
C ALA A 191 7.80 -5.75 16.75
N LEU A 192 7.85 -4.43 16.92
CA LEU A 192 6.70 -3.54 16.63
C LEU A 192 6.37 -3.55 15.13
N ALA A 193 7.38 -3.51 14.26
CA ALA A 193 7.17 -3.56 12.81
C ALA A 193 6.61 -4.91 12.32
N ARG A 194 6.80 -5.99 13.09
CA ARG A 194 6.28 -7.33 12.77
C ARG A 194 4.82 -7.52 13.15
N GLN A 195 4.27 -6.63 13.98
CA GLN A 195 2.92 -6.69 14.49
C GLN A 195 1.91 -6.03 13.53
N PRO A 196 0.75 -6.65 13.26
CA PRO A 196 -0.29 -6.09 12.40
C PRO A 196 -0.82 -4.71 12.84
N GLU A 197 -0.82 -4.44 14.15
CA GLU A 197 -1.28 -3.19 14.78
C GLU A 197 -0.62 -1.97 14.16
N ASN A 198 0.70 -2.06 13.95
CA ASN A 198 1.48 -0.94 13.44
C ASN A 198 1.08 -0.57 12.00
N CYS A 199 0.79 -1.57 11.14
CA CYS A 199 0.31 -1.31 9.79
C CYS A 199 -1.07 -0.63 9.79
N GLY A 200 -1.89 -0.96 10.79
CA GLY A 200 -3.25 -0.42 10.98
C GLY A 200 -3.32 1.07 11.29
N LYS A 201 -2.20 1.78 11.51
CA LYS A 201 -2.20 3.26 11.55
C LYS A 201 -2.62 3.87 10.20
N CYS A 202 -2.28 3.22 9.09
CA CYS A 202 -2.52 3.75 7.73
C CYS A 202 -3.37 2.81 6.86
N HIS A 203 -3.26 1.50 7.08
CA HIS A 203 -3.91 0.46 6.28
C HIS A 203 -5.22 0.00 6.93
N LEU A 204 -6.18 0.92 7.02
CA LEU A 204 -7.47 0.76 7.67
C LEU A 204 -8.56 1.55 6.94
N GLY A 205 -9.80 1.43 7.39
CA GLY A 205 -10.88 2.33 7.02
C GLY A 205 -11.55 1.98 5.69
N PRO A 206 -12.38 2.88 5.15
CA PRO A 206 -13.41 2.52 4.17
C PRO A 206 -12.89 2.17 2.77
N ASP A 207 -11.69 2.62 2.40
CA ASP A 207 -11.12 2.46 1.07
C ASP A 207 -10.03 1.40 0.97
N HIS A 208 -9.37 1.09 2.10
CA HIS A 208 -8.37 0.03 2.16
C HIS A 208 -8.29 -0.58 3.57
N PRO A 209 -9.32 -1.33 4.01
CA PRO A 209 -9.42 -1.88 5.36
C PRO A 209 -8.53 -3.13 5.54
N GLN A 210 -7.24 -3.05 5.23
CA GLN A 210 -6.39 -4.24 5.32
C GLN A 210 -6.22 -4.73 6.75
N LYS A 211 -6.27 -3.84 7.76
CA LYS A 211 -6.25 -4.23 9.18
C LYS A 211 -7.47 -5.05 9.54
N GLU A 212 -8.66 -4.56 9.22
CA GLU A 212 -9.94 -5.19 9.53
C GLU A 212 -10.11 -6.50 8.76
N ILE A 213 -9.70 -6.53 7.48
CA ILE A 213 -9.64 -7.74 6.66
C ILE A 213 -8.72 -8.79 7.31
N TYR A 214 -7.54 -8.38 7.77
CA TYR A 214 -6.62 -9.30 8.42
C TYR A 214 -7.21 -9.86 9.72
N GLU A 215 -7.81 -9.00 10.56
CA GLU A 215 -8.46 -9.38 11.81
C GLU A 215 -9.62 -10.38 11.62
N GLU A 216 -10.43 -10.21 10.57
CA GLU A 216 -11.50 -11.15 10.22
C GLU A 216 -10.95 -12.51 9.75
N SER A 217 -9.81 -12.49 9.06
CA SER A 217 -9.23 -13.67 8.45
C SER A 217 -8.79 -14.74 9.47
N LYS A 218 -8.72 -15.99 9.03
CA LYS A 218 -8.16 -17.07 9.86
C LYS A 218 -6.69 -16.85 10.23
N HIS A 219 -5.94 -16.09 9.41
CA HIS A 219 -4.56 -15.72 9.74
C HIS A 219 -4.51 -14.76 10.93
N GLY A 220 -5.33 -13.70 10.93
CA GLY A 220 -5.39 -12.77 12.05
C GLY A 220 -5.88 -13.43 13.33
N ILE A 221 -6.96 -14.21 13.26
CA ILE A 221 -7.46 -14.97 14.41
C ILE A 221 -6.37 -15.88 14.99
N ALA A 222 -5.63 -16.61 14.14
CA ALA A 222 -4.56 -17.49 14.59
C ALA A 222 -3.39 -16.72 15.22
N TYR A 223 -3.02 -15.55 14.66
CA TYR A 223 -1.99 -14.69 15.21
C TYR A 223 -2.33 -14.22 16.63
N TYR A 224 -3.53 -13.65 16.82
CA TYR A 224 -3.94 -13.16 18.14
C TYR A 224 -4.05 -14.28 19.17
N ALA A 225 -4.47 -15.47 18.74
CA ALA A 225 -4.56 -16.64 19.62
C ALA A 225 -3.19 -17.24 19.99
N ASN A 226 -2.10 -16.88 19.30
CA ASN A 226 -0.78 -17.50 19.47
C ASN A 226 0.37 -16.48 19.49
N ILE A 227 0.11 -15.24 19.89
CA ILE A 227 1.09 -14.15 19.86
C ILE A 227 2.36 -14.48 20.68
N ASP A 228 2.19 -15.21 21.77
CA ASP A 228 3.26 -15.72 22.65
C ASP A 228 4.22 -16.68 21.93
N ARG A 229 3.74 -17.38 20.89
CA ARG A 229 4.52 -18.32 20.08
C ARG A 229 5.06 -17.73 18.78
N MET A 230 4.81 -16.45 18.53
CA MET A 230 5.26 -15.76 17.30
C MET A 230 6.73 -15.34 17.34
N ASN A 231 7.41 -15.45 18.49
CA ASN A 231 8.84 -15.15 18.63
C ASN A 231 9.23 -13.75 18.08
N LEU A 232 8.37 -12.74 18.29
CA LEU A 232 8.44 -11.43 17.63
C LEU A 232 9.77 -10.69 17.81
N HIS A 233 10.56 -11.00 18.83
CA HIS A 233 11.86 -10.39 19.10
C HIS A 233 13.07 -11.14 18.49
N SER A 234 12.86 -12.24 17.77
CA SER A 234 13.95 -12.99 17.10
C SER A 234 14.75 -12.09 16.15
N SER A 235 16.07 -12.24 16.09
CA SER A 235 16.91 -11.49 15.16
C SER A 235 16.66 -11.89 13.70
N SER A 236 16.40 -13.16 13.42
CA SER A 236 16.16 -13.69 12.07
C SER A 236 14.68 -13.60 11.67
N TRP A 237 13.77 -14.00 12.56
CA TRP A 237 12.31 -14.01 12.37
C TRP A 237 11.83 -14.51 10.99
N VAL A 238 12.19 -15.76 10.68
CA VAL A 238 11.88 -16.46 9.42
C VAL A 238 10.68 -17.41 9.60
N VAL A 239 9.65 -17.26 8.76
CA VAL A 239 8.47 -18.14 8.81
C VAL A 239 8.85 -19.59 8.49
N GLY A 240 8.31 -20.55 9.25
CA GLY A 240 8.64 -21.97 9.14
C GLY A 240 9.92 -22.39 9.88
N ILE A 241 10.73 -21.44 10.36
CA ILE A 241 11.94 -21.69 11.14
C ILE A 241 11.79 -21.11 12.56
N ASP A 242 11.59 -19.80 12.68
CA ASP A 242 11.52 -19.08 13.97
C ASP A 242 10.10 -19.04 14.56
N TYR A 243 9.08 -19.12 13.70
CA TYR A 243 7.67 -19.16 14.06
C TYR A 243 6.85 -19.84 12.95
N SER A 244 5.70 -20.38 13.30
CA SER A 244 4.81 -21.09 12.36
C SER A 244 3.33 -20.96 12.68
N ALA A 245 2.96 -20.24 13.76
CA ALA A 245 1.59 -20.23 14.26
C ALA A 245 0.62 -19.47 13.33
N ALA A 246 1.07 -18.36 12.76
CA ALA A 246 0.30 -17.56 11.80
C ALA A 246 1.24 -16.61 11.01
N PRO A 247 0.84 -16.13 9.83
CA PRO A 247 1.52 -15.00 9.18
C PRO A 247 0.98 -13.66 9.71
N THR A 248 1.82 -12.62 9.74
CA THR A 248 1.41 -11.22 9.90
C THR A 248 1.51 -10.45 8.59
N CYS A 249 1.15 -9.16 8.59
CA CYS A 249 1.39 -8.25 7.46
C CYS A 249 2.87 -8.28 7.03
N ALA A 250 3.79 -8.20 7.98
CA ALA A 250 5.22 -8.25 7.73
C ALA A 250 5.67 -9.60 7.18
N THR A 251 5.15 -10.73 7.70
CA THR A 251 5.43 -12.07 7.17
C THR A 251 5.22 -12.14 5.66
N CYS A 252 4.07 -11.65 5.19
CA CYS A 252 3.69 -11.72 3.79
C CYS A 252 4.47 -10.73 2.91
N HIS A 253 4.62 -9.48 3.38
CA HIS A 253 5.07 -8.39 2.53
C HIS A 253 6.55 -8.01 2.65
N MET A 254 7.24 -8.40 3.73
CA MET A 254 8.59 -7.91 4.03
C MET A 254 9.54 -9.02 4.48
N SER A 255 9.11 -9.84 5.44
CA SER A 255 9.99 -10.76 6.16
C SER A 255 10.51 -11.89 5.30
N ALA A 256 11.66 -12.43 5.70
CA ALA A 256 12.31 -13.54 5.02
C ALA A 256 11.53 -14.86 5.14
N THR A 257 11.72 -15.71 4.15
CA THR A 257 11.44 -17.15 4.19
C THR A 257 12.77 -17.90 4.08
N SER A 258 12.75 -19.24 4.05
CA SER A 258 13.95 -20.03 3.79
C SER A 258 14.62 -19.70 2.45
N ASP A 259 13.85 -19.27 1.44
CA ASP A 259 14.32 -19.05 0.06
C ASP A 259 14.22 -17.58 -0.39
N LEU A 260 13.55 -16.72 0.38
CA LEU A 260 13.37 -15.31 0.06
C LEU A 260 14.00 -14.42 1.14
N PRO A 261 14.83 -13.44 0.75
CA PRO A 261 15.36 -12.48 1.69
C PRO A 261 14.27 -11.54 2.22
N LEU A 262 14.59 -10.92 3.36
CA LEU A 262 13.85 -9.76 3.86
C LEU A 262 13.99 -8.59 2.87
N THR A 263 12.94 -7.76 2.76
CA THR A 263 12.97 -6.54 1.95
C THR A 263 12.20 -5.40 2.62
N HIS A 264 12.66 -4.17 2.44
CA HIS A 264 11.91 -2.94 2.75
C HIS A 264 11.11 -2.37 1.57
N ASP A 265 11.14 -3.02 0.39
CA ASP A 265 10.18 -2.75 -0.69
C ASP A 265 8.94 -3.66 -0.56
N VAL A 266 7.93 -3.17 0.17
CA VAL A 266 6.65 -3.90 0.38
C VAL A 266 5.91 -4.22 -0.93
N GLY A 267 6.25 -3.55 -2.03
CA GLY A 267 5.68 -3.81 -3.34
C GLY A 267 6.18 -5.10 -3.98
N ASP A 268 7.35 -5.62 -3.57
CA ASP A 268 8.10 -6.64 -4.30
C ASP A 268 7.39 -7.99 -4.46
N ARG A 269 6.32 -8.22 -3.71
CA ARG A 269 5.51 -9.45 -3.72
C ARG A 269 4.07 -9.22 -4.21
N ILE A 270 3.76 -8.02 -4.71
CA ILE A 270 2.43 -7.65 -5.18
C ILE A 270 2.26 -7.98 -6.68
N SER A 271 1.17 -8.65 -7.04
CA SER A 271 0.89 -9.02 -8.45
C SER A 271 -0.19 -8.16 -9.11
N TRP A 272 -1.10 -7.59 -8.32
CA TRP A 272 -2.16 -6.68 -8.76
C TRP A 272 -2.03 -5.34 -8.05
N THR A 273 -2.19 -4.23 -8.76
CA THR A 273 -2.55 -2.98 -8.12
C THR A 273 -4.07 -2.93 -7.97
N LEU A 274 -4.55 -2.89 -6.72
CA LEU A 274 -5.99 -2.84 -6.39
C LEU A 274 -6.49 -1.41 -6.13
N ARG A 275 -5.57 -0.43 -6.09
CA ARG A 275 -5.89 0.99 -5.90
C ARG A 275 -6.78 1.59 -6.99
N PRO A 276 -6.55 1.36 -8.30
CA PRO A 276 -7.28 2.08 -9.35
C PRO A 276 -8.75 1.61 -9.53
N PRO A 277 -9.60 2.43 -10.20
CA PRO A 277 -10.97 2.06 -10.54
C PRO A 277 -11.09 0.75 -11.33
N VAL A 278 -10.06 0.39 -12.09
CA VAL A 278 -9.92 -0.91 -12.75
C VAL A 278 -8.54 -1.44 -12.40
N SER A 279 -8.48 -2.60 -11.74
CA SER A 279 -7.22 -3.21 -11.32
C SER A 279 -6.38 -3.64 -12.52
N GLU A 280 -5.07 -3.45 -12.42
CA GLU A 280 -4.09 -3.87 -13.42
C GLU A 280 -2.98 -4.70 -12.76
N LYS A 281 -2.24 -5.47 -13.57
CA LYS A 281 -0.99 -6.08 -13.09
C LYS A 281 -0.01 -4.97 -12.72
N VAL A 282 0.72 -5.15 -11.61
CA VAL A 282 1.52 -4.06 -11.01
C VAL A 282 2.61 -3.52 -11.96
N ASP A 283 3.06 -4.34 -12.92
CA ASP A 283 4.08 -3.99 -13.91
C ASP A 283 3.50 -3.40 -15.21
N ALA A 284 2.18 -3.35 -15.38
CA ALA A 284 1.53 -2.92 -16.61
C ALA A 284 1.90 -1.47 -16.99
N ALA A 285 1.82 -0.54 -16.02
CA ALA A 285 2.16 0.87 -16.24
C ALA A 285 3.64 1.05 -16.61
N ALA A 286 4.54 0.33 -15.91
CA ALA A 286 5.98 0.38 -16.21
C ALA A 286 6.29 -0.18 -17.61
N LYS A 287 5.69 -1.32 -17.98
CA LYS A 287 5.79 -1.91 -19.32
C LYS A 287 5.32 -0.94 -20.39
N LYS A 288 4.17 -0.29 -20.20
CA LYS A 288 3.65 0.74 -21.12
C LYS A 288 4.59 1.95 -21.27
N ALA A 289 5.30 2.31 -20.19
CA ALA A 289 6.29 3.38 -20.19
C ALA A 289 7.70 2.94 -20.66
N GLY A 290 7.86 1.71 -21.16
CA GLY A 290 9.16 1.18 -21.59
C GLY A 290 10.17 0.95 -20.46
N LYS A 291 9.72 0.90 -19.21
CA LYS A 291 10.57 0.68 -18.04
C LYS A 291 10.65 -0.81 -17.73
N SER A 292 11.87 -1.30 -17.54
CA SER A 292 12.10 -2.66 -17.04
C SER A 292 11.90 -2.68 -15.52
N VAL A 293 10.96 -3.50 -15.06
CA VAL A 293 10.69 -3.73 -13.63
C VAL A 293 10.49 -5.23 -13.40
N LYS A 294 10.58 -5.67 -12.13
CA LYS A 294 10.28 -7.04 -11.74
C LYS A 294 8.86 -7.44 -12.22
N PRO A 295 8.72 -8.44 -13.11
CA PRO A 295 7.42 -8.84 -13.67
C PRO A 295 6.45 -9.34 -12.61
N TRP A 296 5.14 -9.12 -12.81
CA TRP A 296 4.12 -9.52 -11.85
C TRP A 296 4.12 -11.03 -11.56
N GLU A 297 4.53 -11.85 -12.54
CA GLU A 297 4.65 -13.30 -12.41
C GLU A 297 5.71 -13.67 -11.37
N LYS A 298 6.86 -12.98 -11.38
CA LYS A 298 7.92 -13.19 -10.38
C LYS A 298 7.46 -12.72 -9.01
N ARG A 299 6.82 -11.56 -8.91
CA ARG A 299 6.24 -11.07 -7.65
C ARG A 299 5.21 -12.04 -7.07
N ARG A 300 4.40 -12.66 -7.93
CA ARG A 300 3.46 -13.72 -7.52
C ARG A 300 4.18 -14.99 -7.07
N ALA A 301 5.23 -15.41 -7.77
CA ALA A 301 6.03 -16.55 -7.36
C ALA A 301 6.62 -16.34 -5.96
N ASP A 302 7.09 -15.13 -5.66
CA ASP A 302 7.62 -14.80 -4.34
C ASP A 302 6.54 -14.85 -3.26
N MET A 303 5.35 -14.28 -3.50
CA MET A 303 4.25 -14.42 -2.55
C MET A 303 3.82 -15.89 -2.38
N LYS A 304 3.80 -16.69 -3.45
CA LYS A 304 3.53 -18.14 -3.36
C LYS A 304 4.58 -18.86 -2.53
N ASN A 305 5.86 -18.46 -2.61
CA ASN A 305 6.91 -19.02 -1.75
C ASN A 305 6.63 -18.73 -0.27
N VAL A 306 6.16 -17.52 0.07
CA VAL A 306 5.70 -17.24 1.45
C VAL A 306 4.62 -18.23 1.87
N CYS A 307 3.58 -18.40 1.04
CA CYS A 307 2.48 -19.33 1.34
C CYS A 307 2.95 -20.79 1.50
N SER A 308 3.96 -21.22 0.75
CA SER A 308 4.44 -22.62 0.77
C SER A 308 5.14 -23.03 2.06
N ASN A 309 5.48 -22.09 2.94
CA ASN A 309 5.99 -22.42 4.27
C ASN A 309 4.91 -23.04 5.18
N CYS A 310 3.63 -22.97 4.79
CA CYS A 310 2.52 -23.52 5.59
C CYS A 310 1.47 -24.29 4.76
N HIS A 311 1.34 -24.00 3.46
CA HIS A 311 0.28 -24.55 2.61
C HIS A 311 0.81 -25.36 1.43
N THR A 312 0.01 -26.32 0.98
CA THR A 312 0.30 -27.10 -0.22
C THR A 312 0.10 -26.27 -1.49
N SER A 313 0.84 -26.59 -2.56
CA SER A 313 0.73 -25.91 -3.85
C SER A 313 -0.70 -25.85 -4.38
N THR A 314 -1.46 -26.95 -4.29
CA THR A 314 -2.86 -27.00 -4.72
C THR A 314 -3.73 -25.99 -3.98
N TYR A 315 -3.55 -25.83 -2.66
CA TYR A 315 -4.29 -24.84 -1.89
C TYR A 315 -3.98 -23.42 -2.37
N ILE A 316 -2.69 -23.13 -2.56
CA ILE A 316 -2.18 -21.83 -3.02
C ILE A 316 -2.72 -21.50 -4.42
N ASP A 317 -2.67 -22.46 -5.35
CA ASP A 317 -3.13 -22.26 -6.72
C ASP A 317 -4.65 -22.05 -6.79
N ASN A 318 -5.42 -22.78 -5.99
CA ASN A 318 -6.85 -22.59 -5.88
C ASN A 318 -7.20 -21.19 -5.32
N PHE A 319 -6.47 -20.73 -4.30
CA PHE A 319 -6.63 -19.37 -3.78
C PHE A 319 -6.39 -18.33 -4.88
N TYR A 320 -5.27 -18.39 -5.60
CA TYR A 320 -4.99 -17.42 -6.65
C TYR A 320 -6.00 -17.48 -7.80
N ALA A 321 -6.51 -18.66 -8.15
CA ALA A 321 -7.58 -18.79 -9.12
C ALA A 321 -8.88 -18.11 -8.67
N GLN A 322 -9.24 -18.22 -7.38
CA GLN A 322 -10.40 -17.53 -6.80
C GLN A 322 -10.18 -16.01 -6.74
N TYR A 323 -9.02 -15.59 -6.26
CA TYR A 323 -8.65 -14.18 -6.15
C TYR A 323 -8.63 -13.49 -7.53
N ASP A 324 -7.98 -14.08 -8.53
CA ASP A 324 -7.95 -13.50 -9.88
C ASP A 324 -9.37 -13.44 -10.49
N LYS A 325 -10.24 -14.42 -10.22
CA LYS A 325 -11.65 -14.37 -10.64
C LYS A 325 -12.42 -13.23 -9.96
N ALA A 326 -12.20 -12.98 -8.67
CA ALA A 326 -12.84 -11.88 -7.96
C ALA A 326 -12.39 -10.51 -8.53
N VAL A 327 -11.09 -10.33 -8.77
CA VAL A 327 -10.57 -9.09 -9.39
C VAL A 327 -11.17 -8.88 -10.79
N ASN A 328 -11.20 -9.93 -11.62
CA ASN A 328 -11.78 -9.83 -12.96
C ASN A 328 -13.30 -9.62 -12.94
N LEU A 329 -14.03 -10.27 -12.02
CA LEU A 329 -15.46 -10.04 -11.82
C LEU A 329 -15.73 -8.56 -11.56
N TYR A 330 -15.02 -7.97 -10.60
CA TYR A 330 -15.16 -6.54 -10.33
C TYR A 330 -14.81 -5.69 -11.56
N ASN A 331 -13.65 -5.94 -12.16
CA ASN A 331 -13.14 -5.17 -13.28
C ASN A 331 -14.10 -5.17 -14.48
N ASP A 332 -14.58 -6.35 -14.88
CA ASP A 332 -15.32 -6.54 -16.11
C ASP A 332 -16.79 -6.19 -15.95
N LYS A 333 -17.40 -6.60 -14.83
CA LYS A 333 -18.83 -6.38 -14.56
C LYS A 333 -19.13 -4.96 -14.10
N PHE A 334 -18.26 -4.33 -13.31
CA PHE A 334 -18.58 -3.06 -12.65
C PHE A 334 -17.59 -1.95 -13.01
N GLY A 335 -16.30 -2.17 -12.75
CA GLY A 335 -15.28 -1.13 -12.84
C GLY A 335 -15.12 -0.53 -14.24
N LYS A 336 -14.96 -1.36 -15.27
CA LYS A 336 -14.79 -0.92 -16.67
C LYS A 336 -16.05 -0.23 -17.21
N PRO A 337 -17.27 -0.81 -17.10
CA PRO A 337 -18.51 -0.14 -17.47
C PRO A 337 -18.68 1.24 -16.82
N ALA A 338 -18.63 1.30 -15.49
CA ALA A 338 -18.82 2.54 -14.73
C ALA A 338 -17.79 3.61 -15.15
N THR A 339 -16.51 3.23 -15.22
CA THR A 339 -15.43 4.15 -15.60
C THR A 339 -15.62 4.70 -17.02
N LYS A 340 -16.09 3.88 -17.97
CA LYS A 340 -16.31 4.31 -19.35
C LYS A 340 -17.49 5.30 -19.44
N ILE A 341 -18.59 5.01 -18.75
CA ILE A 341 -19.78 5.87 -18.67
C ILE A 341 -19.42 7.21 -18.01
N TYR A 342 -18.79 7.17 -16.83
CA TYR A 342 -18.37 8.36 -16.09
C TYR A 342 -17.46 9.28 -16.92
N LYS A 343 -16.43 8.72 -17.56
CA LYS A 343 -15.55 9.50 -18.45
C LYS A 343 -16.30 10.13 -19.63
N LYS A 344 -17.30 9.44 -20.17
CA LYS A 344 -18.12 9.96 -21.27
C LYS A 344 -19.07 11.07 -20.82
N LEU A 345 -19.64 10.99 -19.61
CA LEU A 345 -20.41 12.08 -19.00
C LEU A 345 -19.57 13.35 -18.91
N ARG A 346 -18.38 13.27 -18.30
CA ARG A 346 -17.45 14.40 -18.17
C ARG A 346 -17.00 14.97 -19.51
N SER A 347 -16.47 14.13 -20.40
CA SER A 347 -15.95 14.59 -21.70
C SER A 347 -17.01 15.14 -22.65
N SER A 348 -18.29 14.86 -22.41
CA SER A 348 -19.41 15.41 -23.18
C SER A 348 -20.01 16.68 -22.57
N GLY A 349 -19.50 17.13 -21.42
CA GLY A 349 -20.02 18.28 -20.68
C GLY A 349 -21.44 18.06 -20.14
N LEU A 350 -21.85 16.81 -19.91
CA LEU A 350 -23.15 16.49 -19.29
C LEU A 350 -23.12 16.70 -17.78
N ILE A 351 -21.94 16.52 -17.19
CA ILE A 351 -21.54 16.98 -15.86
C ILE A 351 -20.33 17.89 -16.02
N THR A 352 -19.95 18.62 -14.98
CA THR A 352 -18.77 19.51 -15.08
C THR A 352 -17.49 18.69 -15.32
N ASN A 353 -16.52 19.30 -16.00
CA ASN A 353 -15.29 18.62 -16.36
C ASN A 353 -14.07 19.19 -15.62
N ASP A 354 -14.14 20.45 -15.24
CA ASP A 354 -13.08 21.25 -14.60
C ASP A 354 -13.26 21.40 -13.08
N VAL A 355 -14.46 21.15 -12.57
CA VAL A 355 -14.74 21.04 -11.12
C VAL A 355 -14.82 19.55 -10.75
N ALA A 356 -14.42 19.20 -9.53
CA ALA A 356 -14.48 17.83 -9.03
C ALA A 356 -15.34 17.77 -7.78
N PHE A 357 -16.18 16.73 -7.69
CA PHE A 357 -17.08 16.46 -6.58
C PHE A 357 -18.22 17.48 -6.40
N ASP A 358 -18.60 18.18 -7.47
CA ASP A 358 -19.75 19.10 -7.51
C ASP A 358 -21.04 18.46 -8.05
N ASP A 359 -20.93 17.36 -8.78
CA ASP A 359 -22.06 16.56 -9.26
C ASP A 359 -22.25 15.29 -8.39
N GLU A 360 -23.50 14.94 -8.06
CA GLU A 360 -23.81 13.79 -7.17
C GLU A 360 -23.26 12.46 -7.71
N VAL A 361 -23.38 12.25 -9.03
CA VAL A 361 -22.90 11.03 -9.71
C VAL A 361 -21.40 10.80 -9.54
N GLU A 362 -20.63 11.85 -9.25
CA GLU A 362 -19.19 11.77 -9.02
C GLU A 362 -18.87 11.14 -7.68
N TRP A 363 -19.64 11.48 -6.65
CA TRP A 363 -19.57 10.86 -5.34
C TRP A 363 -19.98 9.39 -5.41
N THR A 364 -21.10 9.09 -6.08
CA THR A 364 -21.57 7.71 -6.28
C THR A 364 -20.55 6.88 -7.05
N TYR A 365 -19.98 7.41 -8.15
CA TYR A 365 -18.90 6.73 -8.87
C TYR A 365 -17.65 6.55 -7.99
N PHE A 366 -17.24 7.59 -7.26
CA PHE A 366 -16.09 7.52 -6.37
C PHE A 366 -16.27 6.42 -5.32
N LEU A 367 -17.37 6.39 -4.59
CA LEU A 367 -17.65 5.38 -3.57
C LEU A 367 -17.69 3.95 -4.15
N LEU A 368 -18.30 3.79 -5.33
CA LEU A 368 -18.37 2.51 -6.04
C LEU A 368 -16.99 1.88 -6.25
N TRP A 369 -16.01 2.67 -6.68
CA TRP A 369 -14.69 2.12 -7.00
C TRP A 369 -13.66 2.28 -5.88
N HIS A 370 -13.68 3.41 -5.17
CA HIS A 370 -12.72 3.79 -4.14
C HIS A 370 -12.97 3.00 -2.86
N HIS A 371 -14.22 2.88 -2.42
CA HIS A 371 -14.55 2.17 -1.18
C HIS A 371 -14.91 0.73 -1.48
N GLU A 372 -16.11 0.52 -2.01
CA GLU A 372 -16.75 -0.80 -2.13
C GLU A 372 -15.93 -1.72 -3.06
N GLY A 373 -15.51 -1.19 -4.20
CA GLY A 373 -14.69 -1.91 -5.17
C GLY A 373 -13.31 -2.30 -4.65
N ARG A 374 -12.64 -1.42 -3.87
CA ARG A 374 -11.37 -1.76 -3.23
C ARG A 374 -11.58 -2.81 -2.13
N ARG A 375 -12.57 -2.62 -1.25
CA ARG A 375 -12.94 -3.56 -0.19
C ARG A 375 -13.17 -4.98 -0.71
N ALA A 376 -14.00 -5.12 -1.76
CA ALA A 376 -14.28 -6.42 -2.37
C ALA A 376 -13.00 -7.15 -2.84
N ARG A 377 -12.13 -6.42 -3.56
CA ARG A 377 -10.89 -6.98 -4.13
C ARG A 377 -9.82 -7.26 -3.06
N MET A 378 -9.71 -6.39 -2.06
CA MET A 378 -8.75 -6.55 -0.97
C MET A 378 -9.19 -7.65 0.01
N GLY A 379 -10.49 -7.76 0.31
CA GLY A 379 -11.04 -8.85 1.12
C GLY A 379 -10.75 -10.21 0.49
N ALA A 380 -10.94 -10.32 -0.83
CA ALA A 380 -10.60 -11.52 -1.58
C ALA A 380 -9.09 -11.84 -1.55
N ALA A 381 -8.23 -10.81 -1.50
CA ALA A 381 -6.78 -10.97 -1.50
C ALA A 381 -6.20 -11.50 -0.17
N MET A 382 -6.94 -11.41 0.93
CA MET A 382 -6.44 -11.73 2.28
C MET A 382 -7.40 -12.59 3.11
N PHE A 383 -8.32 -13.31 2.45
CA PHE A 383 -9.24 -14.25 3.09
C PHE A 383 -10.21 -13.62 4.12
N ALA A 384 -10.83 -12.50 3.77
CA ALA A 384 -11.93 -11.90 4.53
C ALA A 384 -13.25 -12.04 3.75
N PRO A 385 -14.06 -13.08 4.03
CA PRO A 385 -15.34 -13.30 3.35
C PRO A 385 -16.32 -12.14 3.47
N ASP A 386 -16.41 -11.48 4.63
CA ASP A 386 -17.36 -10.40 4.86
C ASP A 386 -16.99 -9.14 4.08
N TYR A 387 -15.70 -8.76 4.09
CA TYR A 387 -15.17 -7.71 3.22
C TYR A 387 -15.23 -8.03 1.73
N THR A 388 -15.20 -9.30 1.36
CA THR A 388 -15.42 -9.71 -0.03
C THR A 388 -16.90 -9.54 -0.41
N GLN A 389 -17.80 -9.95 0.47
CA GLN A 389 -19.23 -10.05 0.19
C GLN A 389 -20.00 -8.81 0.68
N TRP A 390 -20.30 -8.71 1.97
CA TRP A 390 -21.28 -7.77 2.51
C TRP A 390 -20.76 -6.32 2.52
N HIS A 391 -19.49 -6.11 2.85
CA HIS A 391 -18.83 -4.81 2.71
C HIS A 391 -18.17 -4.59 1.34
N GLY A 392 -18.31 -5.55 0.44
CA GLY A 392 -17.66 -5.59 -0.87
C GLY A 392 -18.67 -5.70 -2.00
N PHE A 393 -18.75 -6.87 -2.63
CA PHE A 393 -19.57 -7.09 -3.83
C PHE A 393 -21.06 -6.78 -3.66
N PHE A 394 -21.61 -6.91 -2.45
CA PHE A 394 -22.98 -6.52 -2.16
C PHE A 394 -23.19 -5.02 -2.32
N GLU A 395 -22.38 -4.21 -1.65
CA GLU A 395 -22.43 -2.74 -1.75
C GLU A 395 -22.06 -2.27 -3.17
N VAL A 396 -21.05 -2.88 -3.82
CA VAL A 396 -20.72 -2.60 -5.24
C VAL A 396 -21.94 -2.81 -6.13
N ALA A 397 -22.67 -3.92 -5.95
CA ALA A 397 -23.85 -4.20 -6.75
C ALA A 397 -24.97 -3.21 -6.46
N GLU A 398 -25.26 -2.97 -5.18
CA GLU A 398 -26.30 -2.03 -4.75
C GLU A 398 -26.03 -0.62 -5.31
N ARG A 399 -24.84 -0.06 -5.08
CA ARG A 399 -24.41 1.25 -5.61
C ARG A 399 -24.50 1.32 -7.13
N PHE A 400 -24.05 0.28 -7.82
CA PHE A 400 -24.06 0.26 -9.29
C PHE A 400 -25.48 0.28 -9.85
N TYR A 401 -26.37 -0.58 -9.34
CA TYR A 401 -27.71 -0.76 -9.91
C TYR A 401 -28.75 0.22 -9.37
N GLN A 402 -28.63 0.66 -8.11
CA GLN A 402 -29.64 1.50 -7.44
C GLN A 402 -29.29 2.98 -7.46
N GLU A 403 -28.01 3.34 -7.62
CA GLU A 403 -27.59 4.75 -7.63
C GLU A 403 -26.93 5.15 -8.95
N PHE A 404 -25.80 4.53 -9.29
CA PHE A 404 -24.98 5.00 -10.42
C PHE A 404 -25.72 4.96 -11.75
N LEU A 405 -26.34 3.82 -12.11
CA LEU A 405 -27.08 3.72 -13.36
C LEU A 405 -28.32 4.64 -13.39
N PRO A 406 -29.19 4.68 -12.36
CA PRO A 406 -30.32 5.63 -12.33
C PRO A 406 -29.91 7.10 -12.43
N GLN A 407 -28.88 7.55 -11.71
CA GLN A 407 -28.38 8.92 -11.82
C GLN A 407 -27.86 9.23 -13.24
N VAL A 408 -27.15 8.29 -13.87
CA VAL A 408 -26.73 8.42 -15.27
C VAL A 408 -27.95 8.57 -16.18
N GLU A 409 -28.98 7.74 -16.00
CA GLU A 409 -30.22 7.78 -16.78
C GLU A 409 -30.95 9.12 -16.66
N GLU A 410 -31.06 9.66 -15.44
CA GLU A 410 -31.67 10.98 -15.21
C GLU A 410 -30.92 12.10 -15.95
N ILE A 411 -29.58 12.12 -15.84
CA ILE A 411 -28.73 13.12 -16.49
C ILE A 411 -28.93 13.08 -18.01
N VAL A 412 -28.91 11.88 -18.62
CA VAL A 412 -29.05 11.75 -20.07
C VAL A 412 -30.48 12.04 -20.55
N ASP A 413 -31.51 11.66 -19.79
CA ASP A 413 -32.89 11.89 -20.17
C ASP A 413 -33.26 13.38 -20.12
N LYS A 414 -32.78 14.09 -19.10
CA LYS A 414 -32.85 15.54 -19.05
C LYS A 414 -32.20 16.19 -20.27
N ALA A 415 -30.94 15.85 -20.57
CA ALA A 415 -30.23 16.41 -21.71
C ALA A 415 -30.85 16.07 -23.07
N ILE A 416 -31.49 14.90 -23.21
CA ILE A 416 -32.25 14.53 -24.41
C ILE A 416 -33.51 15.39 -24.54
N SER A 417 -34.23 15.61 -23.44
CA SER A 417 -35.46 16.40 -23.43
C SER A 417 -35.21 17.88 -23.70
N GLU A 418 -34.13 18.45 -23.14
CA GLU A 418 -33.71 19.84 -23.37
C GLU A 418 -33.17 20.07 -24.79
N GLY A 419 -32.69 19.01 -25.45
CA GLY A 419 -32.20 19.07 -26.81
C GLY A 419 -30.81 19.71 -26.93
N GLY A 420 -30.54 20.31 -28.09
CA GLY A 420 -29.28 21.02 -28.35
C GLY A 420 -28.05 20.11 -28.46
N ALA A 421 -26.87 20.68 -28.20
CA ALA A 421 -25.58 20.02 -28.43
C ALA A 421 -25.34 18.79 -27.52
N LYS A 422 -25.96 18.76 -26.33
CA LYS A 422 -25.80 17.67 -25.34
C LYS A 422 -26.70 16.46 -25.62
N ALA A 423 -27.77 16.61 -26.41
CA ALA A 423 -28.72 15.51 -26.67
C ALA A 423 -28.08 14.33 -27.43
N LYS A 424 -27.16 14.59 -28.37
CA LYS A 424 -26.46 13.51 -29.09
C LYS A 424 -25.58 12.66 -28.16
N PRO A 425 -24.61 13.23 -27.41
CA PRO A 425 -23.81 12.43 -26.49
C PRO A 425 -24.64 11.79 -25.37
N ALA A 426 -25.74 12.42 -24.93
CA ALA A 426 -26.67 11.79 -23.99
C ALA A 426 -27.30 10.50 -24.54
N LYS A 427 -27.74 10.49 -25.82
CA LYS A 427 -28.21 9.26 -26.49
C LYS A 427 -27.12 8.19 -26.59
N GLU A 428 -25.87 8.59 -26.86
CA GLU A 428 -24.73 7.66 -26.89
C GLU A 428 -24.51 7.00 -25.52
N ILE A 429 -24.58 7.77 -24.43
CA ILE A 429 -24.44 7.24 -23.06
C ILE A 429 -25.63 6.37 -22.68
N LYS A 430 -26.86 6.76 -23.04
CA LYS A 430 -28.05 5.93 -22.83
C LYS A 430 -27.91 4.57 -23.53
N GLN A 431 -27.34 4.56 -24.75
CA GLN A 431 -27.00 3.31 -25.42
C GLN A 431 -25.91 2.53 -24.69
N MET A 432 -24.87 3.20 -24.16
CA MET A 432 -23.83 2.52 -23.35
C MET A 432 -24.43 1.85 -22.11
N VAL A 433 -25.38 2.49 -21.41
CA VAL A 433 -26.10 1.88 -20.28
C VAL A 433 -26.88 0.65 -20.74
N ALA A 434 -27.62 0.76 -21.85
CA ALA A 434 -28.35 -0.37 -22.42
C ALA A 434 -27.42 -1.53 -22.82
N ASP A 435 -26.27 -1.24 -23.43
CA ASP A 435 -25.26 -2.24 -23.81
C ASP A 435 -24.72 -2.98 -22.57
N VAL A 436 -24.47 -2.25 -21.48
CA VAL A 436 -24.03 -2.82 -20.20
C VAL A 436 -25.10 -3.72 -19.61
N LEU A 437 -26.36 -3.28 -19.58
CA LEU A 437 -27.48 -4.08 -19.07
C LEU A 437 -27.79 -5.32 -19.95
N ASN A 438 -27.36 -5.30 -21.21
CA ASN A 438 -27.47 -6.42 -22.14
C ASN A 438 -26.32 -7.44 -22.04
N MET A 439 -25.27 -7.17 -21.28
CA MET A 439 -24.22 -8.16 -20.96
C MET A 439 -24.83 -9.30 -20.11
N ASP A 440 -24.38 -10.54 -20.33
CA ASP A 440 -25.00 -11.74 -19.75
C ASP A 440 -25.11 -11.68 -18.21
N GLU A 441 -24.12 -11.10 -17.55
CA GLU A 441 -24.02 -10.95 -16.09
C GLU A 441 -24.91 -9.83 -15.49
N HIS A 442 -25.53 -8.99 -16.32
CA HIS A 442 -26.43 -7.90 -15.92
C HIS A 442 -27.90 -8.15 -16.27
N ARG A 443 -28.20 -9.01 -17.26
CA ARG A 443 -29.58 -9.24 -17.76
C ARG A 443 -30.59 -9.67 -16.70
N TRP A 444 -30.16 -10.21 -15.57
CA TRP A 444 -31.04 -10.51 -14.44
C TRP A 444 -31.73 -9.26 -13.89
N PHE A 445 -31.06 -8.12 -13.91
CA PHE A 445 -31.57 -6.84 -13.39
C PHE A 445 -32.74 -6.32 -14.23
N THR A 446 -32.68 -6.48 -15.55
CA THR A 446 -33.76 -6.06 -16.46
C THR A 446 -34.82 -7.14 -16.70
N GLY A 447 -34.75 -8.27 -15.97
CA GLY A 447 -35.64 -9.42 -16.16
C GLY A 447 -35.34 -10.29 -17.40
N ASN A 448 -34.37 -9.91 -18.23
CA ASN A 448 -34.01 -10.54 -19.50
C ASN A 448 -32.99 -11.69 -19.37
N GLU A 449 -32.73 -12.18 -18.15
CA GLU A 449 -31.83 -13.32 -17.94
C GLU A 449 -32.33 -14.54 -18.72
N PRO A 450 -31.47 -15.23 -19.50
CA PRO A 450 -31.88 -16.38 -20.31
C PRO A 450 -32.56 -17.45 -19.47
N GLU A 451 -33.68 -17.99 -19.98
CA GLU A 451 -34.49 -18.98 -19.26
C GLU A 451 -33.69 -20.23 -18.88
N ALA A 452 -32.71 -20.62 -19.71
CA ALA A 452 -31.79 -21.71 -19.41
C ALA A 452 -30.95 -21.44 -18.14
N VAL A 453 -30.50 -20.19 -17.93
CA VAL A 453 -29.73 -19.78 -16.74
C VAL A 453 -30.64 -19.76 -15.50
N LYS A 454 -31.86 -19.20 -15.61
CA LYS A 454 -32.87 -19.22 -14.53
C LYS A 454 -33.17 -20.66 -14.10
N LYS A 455 -33.47 -21.54 -15.06
CA LYS A 455 -33.72 -22.97 -14.80
C LYS A 455 -32.51 -23.67 -14.19
N ALA A 456 -31.31 -23.40 -14.66
CA ALA A 456 -30.09 -23.96 -14.08
C ALA A 456 -29.88 -23.54 -12.62
N ARG A 457 -30.08 -22.24 -12.29
CA ARG A 457 -29.99 -21.72 -10.93
C ARG A 457 -31.05 -22.33 -10.01
N LEU A 458 -32.29 -22.41 -10.48
CA LEU A 458 -33.39 -23.06 -9.74
C LEU A 458 -33.09 -24.54 -9.48
N LYS A 459 -32.65 -25.28 -10.52
CA LYS A 459 -32.27 -26.69 -10.39
C LYS A 459 -31.15 -26.86 -9.36
N ALA A 460 -30.08 -26.07 -9.44
CA ALA A 460 -28.98 -26.13 -8.48
C ALA A 460 -29.44 -25.83 -7.04
N ARG A 461 -30.34 -24.85 -6.86
CA ARG A 461 -30.94 -24.54 -5.55
C ARG A 461 -31.76 -25.69 -5.01
N GLU A 462 -32.63 -26.29 -5.82
CA GLU A 462 -33.47 -27.41 -5.38
C GLU A 462 -32.65 -28.68 -5.13
N GLU A 463 -31.62 -28.95 -5.93
CA GLU A 463 -30.66 -30.04 -5.68
C GLU A 463 -29.89 -29.83 -4.37
N PHE A 464 -29.44 -28.61 -4.09
CA PHE A 464 -28.81 -28.26 -2.82
C PHE A 464 -29.77 -28.47 -1.65
N LYS A 465 -30.99 -27.92 -1.73
CA LYS A 465 -32.03 -28.11 -0.70
C LYS A 465 -32.32 -29.60 -0.49
N LYS A 466 -32.49 -30.38 -1.55
CA LYS A 466 -32.76 -31.82 -1.43
C LYS A 466 -31.61 -32.58 -0.78
N ARG A 467 -30.36 -32.21 -1.09
CA ARG A 467 -29.17 -32.85 -0.53
C ARG A 467 -28.98 -32.58 0.97
N TYR A 468 -29.41 -31.42 1.45
CA TYR A 468 -29.18 -30.94 2.82
C TYR A 468 -30.48 -30.64 3.59
N ALA A 469 -31.63 -31.06 3.08
CA ALA A 469 -32.86 -31.12 3.84
C ALA A 469 -32.70 -32.26 4.85
N ASN A 470 -32.59 -31.90 6.13
CA ASN A 470 -32.62 -32.85 7.23
C ASN A 470 -33.94 -33.62 7.25
#